data_AF-A0A2E0QUV1-F1
#
_entry.id   AF-A0A2E0QUV1-F1
#
_cell.length_a   1.000
_cell.length_b   1.000
_cell.length_c   1.000
_cell.angle_alpha   90.00
_cell.angle_beta   90.00
_cell.angle_gamma   90.00
#
_symmetry.space_group_name_H-M   'P 1'
#
loop_
_entity.id
_entity.type
_entity.pdbx_description
1 polymer ?
#
loop_
_entity_poly.entity_id
_entity_poly.type
_entity_poly.pdbx_seq_one_letter_code
_entity_poly.pdbx_strand_id
1 'polypeptide(L)'
;MKCLPYLVRPVLSLATLTLLASLAKTHAAPEWQAIHHNISGATGTKVPGLSGVDFQLGETLNVFDRMHVAPGGPMIFTANTDDSGNPQTVVSEGKALLTEGDMLPFNSETVDIIDRTVRINDDGLVTIVVDTDGPIALDSYILTGSVASGLSKAIQEGDSIDPPFPGDIHKGFLRSPVITADGTIGYLAEVFDLPSDNDRVIMLGTTLIAQERVTVPGGQAGTETWEDFEIDDYHVSADGNHHILLGELTGAGSKFIVAVDGKIVLQDLTIIPGSGFGSPIASYTIGDVFMDAAGNWFARGSNDDNTDWIVRNGKVIAATGQPIVPGSSELWEDASFALGFRTMSGNSRGDYIYGGFTDNVALLEREVLIFSDKFGNAQEVLRAGDPIDLDGNGMFDDNTTVKSFNGPIGITDDRTIYAIVTVDNDGGPDGQAIITAQLDTKYGPDLTLGEKRPIREHKGNNRFGGALRIKTPRPKAKIFITVGNDGDTADGIYGSYRLNKQFKLKIKQLGAGNVTAQWKLGNHLQILQPNQLTIYKALLKRKGRDGKNKAVPKFRITSGNTGAPDLMKAKVKFE
;
A
#
# COMPACT_ATOMS: atom_id res chain seq x y z
N MET A 1 -56.76 -67.84 -9.39
CA MET A 1 -56.85 -66.67 -8.49
C MET A 1 -55.50 -66.53 -7.78
N LYS A 2 -54.99 -65.29 -7.64
CA LYS A 2 -53.65 -64.84 -7.17
C LYS A 2 -52.60 -64.74 -8.31
N CYS A 3 -52.51 -63.64 -9.06
CA CYS A 3 -52.04 -62.26 -8.78
C CYS A 3 -50.52 -62.15 -8.54
N LEU A 4 -49.78 -61.76 -9.61
CA LEU A 4 -48.58 -60.88 -9.56
C LEU A 4 -48.94 -59.55 -8.85
N PRO A 5 -48.01 -58.75 -8.22
CA PRO A 5 -46.80 -58.10 -8.81
C PRO A 5 -45.61 -57.96 -7.80
N TYR A 6 -44.40 -57.45 -8.06
CA TYR A 6 -43.99 -56.08 -8.45
C TYR A 6 -42.50 -56.05 -8.84
N LEU A 7 -42.19 -55.54 -10.04
CA LEU A 7 -40.84 -55.14 -10.45
C LEU A 7 -40.66 -53.65 -10.10
N VAL A 8 -39.74 -53.33 -9.20
CA VAL A 8 -39.38 -51.93 -8.89
C VAL A 8 -38.18 -51.54 -9.76
N ARG A 9 -38.39 -50.62 -10.70
CA ARG A 9 -37.32 -49.97 -11.46
C ARG A 9 -36.69 -48.86 -10.62
N PRO A 10 -35.36 -48.77 -10.50
CA PRO A 10 -34.73 -47.56 -10.00
C PRO A 10 -34.78 -46.48 -11.09
N VAL A 11 -35.45 -45.37 -10.80
CA VAL A 11 -35.36 -44.15 -11.61
C VAL A 11 -34.06 -43.47 -11.23
N LEU A 12 -33.01 -43.65 -12.04
CA LEU A 12 -31.84 -42.78 -12.01
C LEU A 12 -32.29 -41.38 -12.46
N SER A 13 -32.52 -40.50 -11.50
CA SER A 13 -32.68 -39.07 -11.77
C SER A 13 -31.32 -38.52 -12.18
N LEU A 14 -31.15 -38.29 -13.48
CA LEU A 14 -30.01 -37.60 -14.07
C LEU A 14 -30.00 -36.15 -13.55
N ALA A 15 -29.37 -35.91 -12.41
CA ALA A 15 -29.14 -34.57 -11.89
C ALA A 15 -28.16 -33.89 -12.85
N THR A 16 -28.67 -32.92 -13.60
CA THR A 16 -27.90 -32.07 -14.50
C THR A 16 -26.90 -31.27 -13.65
N LEU A 17 -25.67 -31.77 -13.53
CA LEU A 17 -24.54 -31.05 -12.96
C LEU A 17 -24.25 -29.89 -13.91
N THR A 18 -24.90 -28.75 -13.65
CA THR A 18 -24.62 -27.52 -14.39
C THR A 18 -23.28 -27.03 -13.86
N LEU A 19 -22.21 -27.41 -14.54
CA LEU A 19 -20.87 -26.88 -14.33
C LEU A 19 -20.97 -25.37 -14.57
N LEU A 20 -21.13 -24.60 -13.50
CA LEU A 20 -20.90 -23.17 -13.49
C LEU A 20 -19.39 -23.00 -13.58
N ALA A 21 -18.84 -23.17 -14.78
CA ALA A 21 -17.61 -22.50 -15.14
C ALA A 21 -17.93 -21.01 -15.09
N SER A 22 -17.76 -20.38 -13.93
CA SER A 22 -17.56 -18.93 -13.93
C SER A 22 -16.34 -18.73 -14.81
N LEU A 23 -16.51 -18.04 -15.94
CA LEU A 23 -15.37 -17.41 -16.58
C LEU A 23 -14.73 -16.54 -15.49
N ALA A 24 -13.67 -17.05 -14.86
CA ALA A 24 -12.74 -16.19 -14.16
C ALA A 24 -12.27 -15.24 -15.26
N LYS A 25 -12.70 -13.98 -15.15
CA LYS A 25 -12.21 -12.94 -16.03
C LYS A 25 -10.73 -12.86 -15.67
N THR A 26 -9.87 -13.39 -16.52
CA THR A 26 -8.42 -13.17 -16.41
C THR A 26 -8.27 -11.66 -16.50
N HIS A 27 -8.03 -11.03 -15.36
CA HIS A 27 -7.65 -9.64 -15.34
C HIS A 27 -6.33 -9.56 -16.11
N ALA A 28 -6.24 -8.60 -17.04
CA ALA A 28 -4.96 -8.35 -17.70
C ALA A 28 -3.98 -7.96 -16.61
N ALA A 29 -2.81 -8.62 -16.56
CA ALA A 29 -1.75 -8.22 -15.64
C ALA A 29 -1.49 -6.71 -15.78
N PRO A 30 -1.16 -6.02 -14.67
CA PRO A 30 -0.73 -4.63 -14.75
C PRO A 30 0.41 -4.49 -15.78
N GLU A 31 0.36 -3.42 -16.58
CA GLU A 31 1.44 -3.06 -17.50
C GLU A 31 2.58 -2.46 -16.68
N TRP A 32 3.63 -3.25 -16.42
CA TRP A 32 4.81 -2.82 -15.67
C TRP A 32 5.80 -2.12 -16.58
N GLN A 33 6.12 -0.88 -16.23
CA GLN A 33 7.02 -0.02 -17.00
C GLN A 33 8.25 0.36 -16.15
N ALA A 34 9.44 0.30 -16.73
CA ALA A 34 10.63 0.90 -16.12
C ALA A 34 10.60 2.43 -16.27
N ILE A 35 10.81 3.15 -15.16
CA ILE A 35 10.95 4.61 -15.17
C ILE A 35 12.41 5.06 -15.06
N HIS A 36 13.24 4.26 -14.41
CA HIS A 36 14.69 4.42 -14.32
C HIS A 36 15.33 3.04 -14.36
N HIS A 37 16.47 2.89 -15.04
CA HIS A 37 17.20 1.63 -15.07
C HIS A 37 18.69 1.86 -15.36
N ASN A 38 19.56 0.91 -15.06
CA ASN A 38 20.99 1.00 -15.40
C ASN A 38 21.40 0.06 -16.55
N ILE A 39 20.42 -0.43 -17.32
CA ILE A 39 20.64 -1.32 -18.47
C ILE A 39 21.26 -0.55 -19.64
N SER A 40 22.49 -0.91 -20.00
CA SER A 40 23.26 -0.26 -21.07
C SER A 40 22.53 -0.26 -22.42
N GLY A 41 22.47 0.92 -23.05
CA GLY A 41 21.90 1.10 -24.40
C GLY A 41 20.39 1.41 -24.45
N ALA A 42 19.67 1.34 -23.34
CA ALA A 42 18.25 1.73 -23.25
C ALA A 42 18.08 3.20 -22.80
N THR A 43 16.91 3.80 -23.06
CA THR A 43 16.71 5.26 -22.93
C THR A 43 16.49 5.79 -21.51
N GLY A 44 16.37 4.92 -20.51
CA GLY A 44 16.19 5.27 -19.09
C GLY A 44 17.46 5.25 -18.22
N THR A 45 18.66 5.19 -18.81
CA THR A 45 19.93 5.20 -18.04
C THR A 45 20.36 6.55 -17.52
N LYS A 46 19.83 7.65 -18.07
CA LYS A 46 20.30 9.00 -17.76
C LYS A 46 19.81 9.42 -16.37
N VAL A 47 20.70 10.00 -15.56
CA VAL A 47 20.29 10.65 -14.31
C VAL A 47 19.48 11.90 -14.66
N PRO A 48 18.21 12.00 -14.27
CA PRO A 48 17.39 13.15 -14.64
C PRO A 48 17.98 14.44 -14.08
N GLY A 49 18.17 15.47 -14.93
CA GLY A 49 18.71 16.77 -14.51
C GLY A 49 20.24 16.88 -14.53
N LEU A 50 21.00 15.78 -14.63
CA LEU A 50 22.46 15.81 -14.79
C LEU A 50 22.86 15.53 -16.24
N SER A 51 23.35 16.56 -16.93
CA SER A 51 23.71 16.44 -18.35
C SER A 51 24.93 15.54 -18.54
N GLY A 52 24.74 14.42 -19.24
CA GLY A 52 25.82 13.51 -19.62
C GLY A 52 26.18 12.45 -18.57
N VAL A 53 25.44 12.39 -17.47
CA VAL A 53 25.62 11.40 -16.40
C VAL A 53 24.59 10.28 -16.56
N ASP A 54 25.04 9.04 -16.46
CA ASP A 54 24.20 7.85 -16.39
C ASP A 54 24.18 7.30 -14.96
N PHE A 55 23.14 6.52 -14.62
CA PHE A 55 23.22 5.62 -13.49
C PHE A 55 24.34 4.61 -13.74
N GLN A 56 25.03 4.18 -12.69
CA GLN A 56 26.17 3.27 -12.79
C GLN A 56 25.79 2.00 -13.57
N LEU A 57 26.36 1.81 -14.76
CA LEU A 57 26.00 0.72 -15.67
C LEU A 57 26.54 -0.64 -15.19
N GLY A 58 25.78 -1.71 -15.46
CA GLY A 58 26.23 -3.10 -15.32
C GLY A 58 25.62 -3.87 -14.16
N GLU A 59 26.27 -4.98 -13.79
CA GLU A 59 25.77 -6.03 -12.87
C GLU A 59 25.73 -5.60 -11.39
N THR A 60 26.02 -4.35 -11.07
CA THR A 60 25.90 -3.87 -9.69
C THR A 60 24.44 -3.90 -9.26
N LEU A 61 24.13 -4.76 -8.28
CA LEU A 61 22.78 -4.97 -7.77
C LEU A 61 22.36 -3.94 -6.70
N ASN A 62 23.05 -2.81 -6.59
CA ASN A 62 22.79 -1.75 -5.60
C ASN A 62 22.89 -0.36 -6.23
N VAL A 63 22.43 -0.21 -7.48
CA VAL A 63 22.48 1.07 -8.19
C VAL A 63 21.34 1.97 -7.78
N PHE A 64 20.14 1.42 -7.53
CA PHE A 64 19.06 2.16 -6.90
C PHE A 64 18.93 1.68 -5.46
N ASP A 65 18.88 2.61 -4.51
CA ASP A 65 18.73 2.29 -3.10
C ASP A 65 17.71 3.18 -2.41
N ARG A 66 17.05 2.60 -1.40
CA ARG A 66 16.19 3.25 -0.41
C ARG A 66 15.17 4.26 -0.98
N MET A 67 14.39 3.79 -1.94
CA MET A 67 13.25 4.53 -2.46
C MET A 67 12.17 4.75 -1.38
N HIS A 68 11.62 5.96 -1.34
CA HIS A 68 10.42 6.30 -0.57
C HIS A 68 9.36 6.90 -1.50
N VAL A 69 8.12 6.45 -1.34
CA VAL A 69 6.95 6.92 -2.09
C VAL A 69 5.92 7.44 -1.10
N ALA A 70 5.57 8.72 -1.23
CA ALA A 70 4.49 9.31 -0.45
C ALA A 70 3.12 8.85 -0.99
N PRO A 71 2.07 8.73 -0.14
CA PRO A 71 0.74 8.29 -0.58
C PRO A 71 0.17 9.06 -1.77
N GLY A 72 0.48 10.36 -1.89
CA GLY A 72 0.03 11.23 -2.97
C GLY A 72 0.74 11.02 -4.31
N GLY A 73 1.81 10.22 -4.36
CA GLY A 73 2.59 9.98 -5.59
C GLY A 73 4.01 10.54 -5.64
N PRO A 74 4.42 11.58 -4.87
CA PRO A 74 5.81 12.00 -4.84
C PRO A 74 6.75 10.84 -4.47
N MET A 75 7.88 10.75 -5.17
CA MET A 75 8.88 9.70 -4.97
C MET A 75 10.28 10.33 -4.88
N ILE A 76 11.09 9.76 -3.99
CA ILE A 76 12.51 10.06 -3.82
C ILE A 76 13.29 8.75 -3.74
N PHE A 77 14.51 8.73 -4.26
CA PHE A 77 15.43 7.60 -4.12
C PHE A 77 16.88 8.07 -4.21
N THR A 78 17.81 7.25 -3.71
CA THR A 78 19.24 7.44 -3.95
C THR A 78 19.71 6.52 -5.06
N ALA A 79 20.72 6.93 -5.82
CA ALA A 79 21.27 6.10 -6.87
C ALA A 79 22.77 6.32 -7.07
N ASN A 80 23.47 5.27 -7.46
CA ASN A 80 24.86 5.37 -7.91
C ASN A 80 24.93 5.86 -9.35
N THR A 81 25.92 6.70 -9.65
CA THR A 81 26.13 7.27 -10.99
C THR A 81 27.44 6.78 -11.62
N ASP A 82 27.61 7.01 -12.91
CA ASP A 82 28.88 6.77 -13.62
C ASP A 82 29.90 7.92 -13.48
N ASP A 83 29.55 8.98 -12.74
CA ASP A 83 30.46 10.07 -12.43
C ASP A 83 31.45 9.64 -11.34
N SER A 84 32.69 9.38 -11.75
CA SER A 84 33.78 8.96 -10.85
C SER A 84 34.09 9.95 -9.72
N GLY A 85 33.69 11.22 -9.84
CA GLY A 85 33.86 12.21 -8.78
C GLY A 85 32.72 12.23 -7.77
N ASN A 86 31.53 11.77 -8.19
CA ASN A 86 30.26 12.01 -7.53
C ASN A 86 29.42 10.71 -7.55
N PRO A 87 29.83 9.69 -6.78
CA PRO A 87 29.32 8.35 -7.01
C PRO A 87 27.84 8.19 -6.65
N GLN A 88 27.27 9.03 -5.78
CA GLN A 88 25.85 8.95 -5.40
C GLN A 88 25.06 10.25 -5.66
N THR A 89 23.79 10.09 -6.04
CA THR A 89 22.83 11.19 -6.25
C THR A 89 21.48 10.88 -5.61
N VAL A 90 20.78 11.93 -5.14
CA VAL A 90 19.38 11.88 -4.73
C VAL A 90 18.52 12.38 -5.88
N VAL A 91 17.57 11.56 -6.32
CA VAL A 91 16.58 11.93 -7.33
C VAL A 91 15.22 12.07 -6.66
N SER A 92 14.56 13.21 -6.88
CA SER A 92 13.20 13.49 -6.42
C SER A 92 12.38 14.07 -7.57
N GLU A 93 11.14 13.59 -7.73
CA GLU A 93 10.20 14.09 -8.75
C GLU A 93 10.79 14.16 -10.17
N GLY A 94 11.61 13.15 -10.52
CA GLY A 94 12.25 13.07 -11.84
C GLY A 94 13.36 14.08 -12.09
N LYS A 95 14.02 14.59 -11.04
CA LYS A 95 15.23 15.43 -11.13
C LYS A 95 16.23 15.09 -10.01
N ALA A 96 17.51 15.14 -10.33
CA ALA A 96 18.58 15.16 -9.35
C ALA A 96 18.43 16.40 -8.48
N LEU A 97 18.40 16.17 -7.17
CA LEU A 97 18.21 17.19 -6.16
C LEU A 97 19.51 17.51 -5.43
N LEU A 98 20.36 16.50 -5.22
CA LEU A 98 21.66 16.61 -4.57
C LEU A 98 22.57 15.49 -5.06
N THR A 99 23.85 15.77 -5.25
CA THR A 99 24.87 14.79 -5.61
C THR A 99 26.04 14.92 -4.64
N GLU A 100 26.72 13.82 -4.33
CA GLU A 100 28.04 13.90 -3.72
C GLU A 100 28.94 14.81 -4.58
N GLY A 101 29.79 15.60 -3.94
CA GLY A 101 30.59 16.65 -4.60
C GLY A 101 29.86 17.98 -4.86
N ASP A 102 28.53 18.07 -4.65
CA ASP A 102 27.83 19.35 -4.71
C ASP A 102 28.16 20.22 -3.49
N MET A 103 28.31 21.54 -3.69
CA MET A 103 28.35 22.49 -2.58
C MET A 103 26.95 22.67 -1.98
N LEU A 104 26.83 22.65 -0.65
CA LEU A 104 25.58 22.94 0.02
C LEU A 104 25.13 24.40 -0.24
N PRO A 105 23.82 24.66 -0.42
CA PRO A 105 23.33 25.97 -0.86
C PRO A 105 23.41 27.09 0.19
N PHE A 106 23.76 26.76 1.44
CA PHE A 106 23.75 27.69 2.58
C PHE A 106 25.12 27.87 3.25
N ASN A 107 26.15 27.14 2.82
CA ASN A 107 27.53 27.32 3.28
C ASN A 107 28.51 27.04 2.12
N SER A 108 29.78 26.81 2.42
CA SER A 108 30.81 26.49 1.41
C SER A 108 31.34 25.06 1.51
N GLU A 109 30.61 24.20 2.21
CA GLU A 109 30.97 22.79 2.38
C GLU A 109 30.43 21.98 1.21
N THR A 110 31.16 20.92 0.89
CA THR A 110 30.85 19.98 -0.19
C THR A 110 30.27 18.71 0.42
N VAL A 111 29.21 18.16 -0.18
CA VAL A 111 28.66 16.85 0.21
C VAL A 111 29.71 15.78 -0.06
N ASP A 112 30.08 15.01 0.96
CA ASP A 112 31.01 13.88 0.85
C ASP A 112 30.24 12.56 0.76
N ILE A 113 29.32 12.33 1.71
CA ILE A 113 28.51 11.12 1.79
C ILE A 113 27.04 11.48 1.82
N ILE A 114 26.24 10.82 0.98
CA ILE A 114 24.79 10.82 1.11
C ILE A 114 24.35 9.59 1.89
N ASP A 115 23.68 9.79 3.02
CA ASP A 115 23.11 8.65 3.73
C ASP A 115 22.03 8.01 2.86
N ARG A 116 21.90 6.70 3.00
CA ARG A 116 21.00 5.90 2.19
C ARG A 116 19.54 6.25 2.50
N THR A 117 19.18 6.68 3.71
CA THR A 117 17.78 6.94 4.04
C THR A 117 17.31 8.32 3.60
N VAL A 118 16.35 8.32 2.67
CA VAL A 118 15.63 9.50 2.20
C VAL A 118 14.13 9.35 2.45
N ARG A 119 13.44 10.48 2.66
CA ARG A 119 11.97 10.51 2.78
C ARG A 119 11.39 11.71 2.04
N ILE A 120 10.13 11.58 1.63
CA ILE A 120 9.34 12.62 0.95
C ILE A 120 7.91 12.59 1.46
N ASN A 121 7.26 13.73 1.62
CA ASN A 121 5.83 13.83 1.95
C ASN A 121 4.97 14.16 0.71
N ASP A 122 3.64 14.24 0.90
CA ASP A 122 2.69 14.49 -0.19
C ASP A 122 2.82 15.88 -0.84
N ASP A 123 3.45 16.84 -0.16
CA ASP A 123 3.73 18.18 -0.68
C ASP A 123 5.07 18.24 -1.45
N GLY A 124 5.76 17.10 -1.59
CA GLY A 124 7.08 17.02 -2.24
C GLY A 124 8.23 17.54 -1.38
N LEU A 125 7.99 17.79 -0.07
CA LEU A 125 9.07 18.11 0.86
C LEU A 125 9.86 16.85 1.19
N VAL A 126 11.18 16.97 1.12
CA VAL A 126 12.12 15.88 1.34
C VAL A 126 12.89 16.07 2.64
N THR A 127 13.43 14.96 3.15
CA THR A 127 14.51 14.98 4.14
C THR A 127 15.62 14.03 3.73
N ILE A 128 16.87 14.49 3.84
CA ILE A 128 18.08 13.81 3.39
C ILE A 128 19.15 13.99 4.48
N VAL A 129 19.86 12.93 4.84
CA VAL A 129 21.06 13.03 5.69
C VAL A 129 22.30 13.06 4.80
N VAL A 130 23.23 13.96 5.11
CA VAL A 130 24.53 14.04 4.44
C VAL A 130 25.66 14.29 5.43
N ASP A 131 26.84 13.77 5.11
CA ASP A 131 28.12 14.18 5.72
C ASP A 131 28.90 15.01 4.68
N THR A 132 29.73 15.95 5.13
CA THR A 132 30.39 16.94 4.27
C THR A 132 31.91 17.01 4.48
N ASP A 133 32.61 17.82 3.68
CA ASP A 133 34.03 18.14 3.87
C ASP A 133 34.31 19.19 4.97
N GLY A 134 33.30 19.56 5.75
CA GLY A 134 33.39 20.51 6.84
C GLY A 134 34.24 20.03 8.04
N PRO A 135 34.33 20.82 9.11
CA PRO A 135 34.96 20.36 10.35
C PRO A 135 34.22 19.16 10.95
N ILE A 136 34.94 18.12 11.36
CA ILE A 136 34.41 16.83 11.90
C ILE A 136 33.33 16.96 12.99
N ALA A 137 33.26 18.09 13.70
CA ALA A 137 32.28 18.31 14.75
C ALA A 137 31.02 19.05 14.27
N LEU A 138 30.90 19.29 12.96
CA LEU A 138 29.91 20.14 12.30
C LEU A 138 29.59 19.65 10.87
N ASP A 139 30.07 18.48 10.47
CA ASP A 139 30.04 18.05 9.07
C ASP A 139 28.81 17.22 8.70
N SER A 140 28.03 16.78 9.69
CA SER A 140 26.80 16.00 9.49
C SER A 140 25.56 16.89 9.49
N TYR A 141 24.67 16.70 8.51
CA TYR A 141 23.46 17.49 8.32
C TYR A 141 22.23 16.63 8.06
N ILE A 142 21.07 17.09 8.54
CA ILE A 142 19.77 16.77 7.94
C ILE A 142 19.34 17.98 7.10
N LEU A 143 19.10 17.73 5.83
CA LEU A 143 18.63 18.71 4.85
C LEU A 143 17.13 18.55 4.64
N THR A 144 16.44 19.67 4.37
CA THR A 144 15.04 19.66 3.94
C THR A 144 14.76 20.67 2.84
N GLY A 145 13.77 20.38 2.01
CA GLY A 145 13.39 21.22 0.89
C GLY A 145 12.58 20.47 -0.15
N SER A 146 12.58 20.96 -1.37
CA SER A 146 11.93 20.33 -2.52
C SER A 146 12.68 20.70 -3.79
N VAL A 147 12.33 20.08 -4.92
CA VAL A 147 12.83 20.49 -6.23
C VAL A 147 12.51 21.95 -6.54
N ALA A 148 11.36 22.45 -6.06
CA ALA A 148 10.90 23.82 -6.32
C ALA A 148 11.54 24.87 -5.38
N SER A 149 11.72 24.53 -4.10
CA SER A 149 12.26 25.45 -3.09
C SER A 149 13.77 25.41 -2.94
N GLY A 150 14.43 24.38 -3.49
CA GLY A 150 15.81 24.04 -3.17
C GLY A 150 15.93 23.43 -1.77
N LEU A 151 17.13 22.96 -1.44
CA LEU A 151 17.48 22.40 -0.13
C LEU A 151 17.93 23.48 0.84
N SER A 152 17.68 23.23 2.12
CA SER A 152 18.08 24.06 3.25
C SER A 152 18.50 23.17 4.42
N LYS A 153 19.29 23.73 5.34
CA LYS A 153 19.66 23.07 6.58
C LYS A 153 18.43 22.95 7.48
N ALA A 154 18.08 21.72 7.88
CA ALA A 154 17.13 21.50 8.96
C ALA A 154 17.86 21.39 10.30
N ILE A 155 18.86 20.51 10.37
CA ILE A 155 19.62 20.17 11.57
C ILE A 155 21.06 19.94 11.17
N GLN A 156 21.99 20.28 12.06
CA GLN A 156 23.41 20.04 11.90
C GLN A 156 23.99 19.45 13.18
N GLU A 157 25.02 18.61 13.06
CA GLU A 157 25.92 18.36 14.18
C GLU A 157 26.40 19.69 14.79
N GLY A 158 26.49 19.76 16.12
CA GLY A 158 26.86 21.00 16.79
C GLY A 158 25.70 21.98 17.00
N ASP A 159 24.55 21.81 16.34
CA ASP A 159 23.35 22.58 16.65
C ASP A 159 22.78 22.17 18.01
N SER A 160 22.22 23.14 18.72
CA SER A 160 21.52 22.86 19.96
C SER A 160 20.20 22.11 19.72
N ILE A 161 19.85 21.17 20.60
CA ILE A 161 18.56 20.49 20.63
C ILE A 161 17.51 21.45 21.22
N ASP A 162 16.36 21.58 20.55
CA ASP A 162 15.20 22.37 21.01
C ASP A 162 14.00 21.44 21.24
N PRO A 163 13.36 21.43 22.44
CA PRO A 163 13.73 22.17 23.65
C PRO A 163 15.09 21.73 24.18
N PRO A 164 15.78 22.61 24.93
CA PRO A 164 17.03 22.27 25.58
C PRO A 164 16.92 20.93 26.33
N PHE A 165 17.82 20.02 25.97
CA PHE A 165 17.93 18.67 26.48
C PHE A 165 19.28 18.54 27.19
N PRO A 166 19.35 18.02 28.44
CA PRO A 166 20.63 17.93 29.15
C PRO A 166 21.74 17.32 28.28
N GLY A 167 22.78 18.10 28.00
CA GLY A 167 23.79 17.74 26.98
C GLY A 167 23.51 18.35 25.60
N ASP A 168 23.03 19.59 25.55
CA ASP A 168 22.21 20.23 24.51
C ASP A 168 22.66 20.19 23.03
N ILE A 169 23.68 19.45 22.60
CA ILE A 169 24.27 19.56 21.25
C ILE A 169 24.22 18.21 20.50
N HIS A 170 23.75 18.22 19.26
CA HIS A 170 23.83 17.05 18.37
C HIS A 170 25.29 16.65 18.13
N LYS A 171 25.58 15.36 18.22
CA LYS A 171 26.85 14.72 17.86
C LYS A 171 26.74 14.12 16.46
N GLY A 172 27.86 13.85 15.78
CA GLY A 172 27.97 13.48 14.35
C GLY A 172 27.30 12.17 13.90
N PHE A 173 26.32 11.69 14.66
CA PHE A 173 25.44 10.60 14.30
C PHE A 173 24.03 11.16 14.12
N LEU A 174 23.69 11.63 12.92
CA LEU A 174 22.33 11.99 12.52
C LEU A 174 21.85 10.93 11.52
N ARG A 175 20.80 10.18 11.82
CA ARG A 175 20.34 9.02 11.02
C ARG A 175 18.82 8.90 11.01
N SER A 176 18.29 7.98 10.20
CA SER A 176 16.88 7.60 10.16
C SER A 176 15.91 8.79 10.01
N PRO A 177 16.14 9.73 9.06
CA PRO A 177 15.27 10.89 8.95
C PRO A 177 13.85 10.47 8.56
N VAL A 178 12.86 11.14 9.14
CA VAL A 178 11.43 11.02 8.82
C VAL A 178 10.82 12.40 8.63
N ILE A 179 9.72 12.50 7.88
CA ILE A 179 9.04 13.76 7.64
C ILE A 179 7.51 13.57 7.66
N THR A 180 6.82 14.45 8.38
CA THR A 180 5.35 14.51 8.45
C THR A 180 4.77 15.35 7.31
N ALA A 181 3.44 15.35 7.16
CA ALA A 181 2.73 16.18 6.19
C ALA A 181 2.90 17.68 6.43
N ASP A 182 3.08 18.13 7.68
CA ASP A 182 3.33 19.54 7.99
C ASP A 182 4.82 19.94 7.88
N GLY A 183 5.67 19.01 7.44
CA GLY A 183 7.11 19.24 7.27
C GLY A 183 7.91 19.11 8.57
N THR A 184 7.30 18.65 9.66
CA THR A 184 8.04 18.30 10.88
C THR A 184 8.97 17.12 10.61
N ILE A 185 10.24 17.30 10.94
CA ILE A 185 11.29 16.29 10.72
C ILE A 185 11.53 15.53 12.02
N GLY A 186 11.58 14.20 11.93
CA GLY A 186 12.08 13.34 13.00
C GLY A 186 13.38 12.66 12.58
N TYR A 187 14.16 12.19 13.55
CA TYR A 187 15.48 11.62 13.32
C TYR A 187 15.97 10.85 14.54
N LEU A 188 16.98 10.01 14.32
CA LEU A 188 17.83 9.42 15.35
C LEU A 188 19.10 10.28 15.46
N ALA A 189 19.48 10.66 16.69
CA ALA A 189 20.70 11.43 16.95
C ALA A 189 21.51 10.87 18.11
N GLU A 190 22.84 11.05 18.07
CA GLU A 190 23.67 11.06 19.28
C GLU A 190 23.78 12.49 19.85
N VAL A 191 24.00 12.61 21.16
CA VAL A 191 23.97 13.88 21.90
C VAL A 191 25.23 14.05 22.75
N PHE A 192 25.86 15.22 22.74
CA PHE A 192 27.07 15.48 23.53
C PHE A 192 26.79 15.57 25.04
N ASP A 193 27.85 15.47 25.85
CA ASP A 193 27.84 15.65 27.31
C ASP A 193 26.89 14.72 28.10
N LEU A 194 26.37 13.69 27.45
CA LEU A 194 25.75 12.52 28.07
C LEU A 194 26.75 11.38 28.17
N PRO A 195 26.61 10.48 29.16
CA PRO A 195 27.26 9.18 29.11
C PRO A 195 27.07 8.51 27.75
N SER A 196 28.13 7.90 27.19
CA SER A 196 28.12 7.28 25.86
C SER A 196 27.20 6.06 25.73
N ASP A 197 26.49 5.72 26.80
CA ASP A 197 25.55 4.64 26.87
C ASP A 197 24.11 5.14 27.07
N ASN A 198 23.89 6.45 27.08
CA ASN A 198 22.58 7.09 27.05
C ASN A 198 22.54 8.34 26.16
N ASP A 199 23.42 8.40 25.16
CA ASP A 199 23.58 9.53 24.26
C ASP A 199 22.72 9.45 22.99
N ARG A 200 22.04 8.32 22.72
CA ARG A 200 21.10 8.20 21.58
C ARG A 200 19.67 8.59 21.90
N VAL A 201 19.09 9.43 21.03
CA VAL A 201 17.71 9.92 21.11
C VAL A 201 16.96 9.77 19.78
N ILE A 202 15.66 9.48 19.89
CA ILE A 202 14.69 9.59 18.80
C ILE A 202 13.91 10.89 18.99
N MET A 203 13.91 11.74 17.97
CA MET A 203 13.24 13.03 17.97
C MET A 203 12.13 13.09 16.91
N LEU A 204 11.11 13.90 17.17
CA LEU A 204 10.12 14.35 16.19
C LEU A 204 9.85 15.84 16.39
N GLY A 205 10.40 16.67 15.50
CA GLY A 205 10.49 18.11 15.72
C GLY A 205 11.17 18.39 17.05
N THR A 206 10.45 19.04 17.95
CA THR A 206 10.92 19.38 19.29
C THR A 206 10.45 18.38 20.37
N THR A 207 9.96 17.20 19.97
CA THR A 207 9.49 16.17 20.91
C THR A 207 10.49 15.04 21.00
N LEU A 208 10.98 14.77 22.22
CA LEU A 208 11.71 13.54 22.52
C LEU A 208 10.74 12.35 22.54
N ILE A 209 10.95 11.41 21.65
CA ILE A 209 10.14 10.19 21.54
C ILE A 209 10.72 9.09 22.44
N ALA A 210 12.02 8.86 22.35
CA ALA A 210 12.72 7.87 23.16
C ALA A 210 14.19 8.26 23.33
N GLN A 211 14.79 7.77 24.40
CA GLN A 211 16.22 7.88 24.67
C GLN A 211 16.70 6.52 25.20
N GLU A 212 17.84 6.06 24.69
CA GLU A 212 18.47 4.84 25.16
C GLU A 212 18.82 4.94 26.66
N ARG A 213 18.73 3.83 27.38
CA ARG A 213 18.95 3.68 28.83
C ARG A 213 18.16 4.61 29.76
N VAL A 214 17.20 5.37 29.22
CA VAL A 214 16.34 6.27 29.99
C VAL A 214 14.87 5.95 29.76
N THR A 215 14.45 5.83 28.51
CA THR A 215 13.04 5.59 28.18
C THR A 215 12.70 4.12 28.37
N VAL A 216 11.68 3.85 29.18
CA VAL A 216 11.08 2.52 29.36
C VAL A 216 9.84 2.44 28.46
N PRO A 217 9.87 1.67 27.34
CA PRO A 217 8.68 1.51 26.53
C PRO A 217 7.59 0.77 27.33
N GLY A 218 6.33 1.16 27.17
CA GLY A 218 5.21 0.48 27.79
C GLY A 218 4.96 -0.91 27.20
N GLY A 219 4.14 -1.73 27.86
CA GLY A 219 3.71 -3.03 27.32
C GLY A 219 4.63 -4.22 27.63
N GLN A 220 5.84 -3.99 28.12
CA GLN A 220 6.68 -5.04 28.72
C GLN A 220 6.16 -5.49 30.09
N ALA A 221 6.55 -6.70 30.49
CA ALA A 221 6.34 -7.21 31.84
C ALA A 221 7.34 -6.65 32.87
N GLY A 222 8.46 -6.10 32.41
CA GLY A 222 9.54 -5.57 33.26
C GLY A 222 9.67 -4.06 33.23
N THR A 223 10.88 -3.57 33.49
CA THR A 223 11.22 -2.14 33.58
C THR A 223 12.49 -1.82 32.79
N GLU A 224 12.80 -2.65 31.81
CA GLU A 224 13.95 -2.50 30.94
C GLU A 224 13.76 -1.25 30.07
N THR A 225 14.80 -0.45 29.98
CA THR A 225 14.85 0.71 29.07
C THR A 225 15.25 0.27 27.67
N TRP A 226 15.12 1.13 26.67
CA TRP A 226 15.86 0.94 25.42
C TRP A 226 17.37 0.76 25.69
N GLU A 227 18.03 -0.13 24.95
CA GLU A 227 19.48 -0.33 24.95
C GLU A 227 20.11 0.21 23.67
N ASP A 228 19.45 0.00 22.53
CA ASP A 228 19.83 0.55 21.23
C ASP A 228 18.59 0.70 20.32
N PHE A 229 18.71 1.49 19.27
CA PHE A 229 17.73 1.65 18.21
C PHE A 229 18.29 1.11 16.89
N GLU A 230 17.48 0.35 16.15
CA GLU A 230 17.90 -0.09 14.83
C GLU A 230 17.91 1.10 13.86
N ILE A 231 18.99 1.22 13.07
CA ILE A 231 19.15 2.30 12.10
C ILE A 231 18.16 2.06 10.96
N ASP A 232 17.55 3.13 10.45
CA ASP A 232 16.58 3.14 9.35
C ASP A 232 15.18 2.58 9.65
N ASP A 233 14.98 1.95 10.81
CA ASP A 233 13.73 1.35 11.28
C ASP A 233 12.91 2.29 12.20
N TYR A 234 12.97 3.60 11.92
CA TYR A 234 12.11 4.62 12.51
C TYR A 234 11.17 5.18 11.43
N HIS A 235 9.86 5.08 11.68
CA HIS A 235 8.83 5.62 10.80
C HIS A 235 7.76 6.37 11.59
N VAL A 236 7.12 7.36 10.96
CA VAL A 236 6.03 8.16 11.53
C VAL A 236 4.85 8.24 10.56
N SER A 237 3.64 8.37 11.10
CA SER A 237 2.46 8.68 10.30
C SER A 237 2.54 10.12 9.75
N ALA A 238 1.77 10.40 8.70
CA ALA A 238 1.78 11.72 8.06
C ALA A 238 1.34 12.84 9.01
N ASP A 239 0.50 12.55 10.00
CA ASP A 239 0.09 13.53 11.01
C ASP A 239 1.04 13.62 12.22
N GLY A 240 2.12 12.83 12.25
CA GLY A 240 3.07 12.76 13.36
C GLY A 240 2.53 12.16 14.66
N ASN A 241 1.28 11.68 14.68
CA ASN A 241 0.64 11.16 15.89
C ASN A 241 1.04 9.72 16.20
N HIS A 242 1.50 8.98 15.19
CA HIS A 242 1.94 7.60 15.32
C HIS A 242 3.40 7.46 14.93
N HIS A 243 4.11 6.58 15.64
CA HIS A 243 5.48 6.20 15.31
C HIS A 243 5.73 4.72 15.61
N ILE A 244 6.67 4.14 14.87
CA ILE A 244 7.19 2.79 15.09
C ILE A 244 8.71 2.84 15.22
N LEU A 245 9.23 2.06 16.16
CA LEU A 245 10.65 1.88 16.43
C LEU A 245 10.97 0.39 16.52
N LEU A 246 12.06 -0.03 15.90
CA LEU A 246 12.73 -1.31 16.14
C LEU A 246 13.99 -1.06 16.97
N GLY A 247 14.34 -1.98 17.87
CA GLY A 247 15.58 -1.90 18.63
C GLY A 247 15.63 -2.91 19.77
N GLU A 248 16.49 -2.63 20.75
CA GLU A 248 16.78 -3.52 21.87
C GLU A 248 16.38 -2.91 23.22
N LEU A 249 16.01 -3.77 24.17
CA LEU A 249 15.86 -3.43 25.59
C LEU A 249 17.13 -3.76 26.41
N THR A 250 17.32 -3.08 27.54
CA THR A 250 18.33 -3.45 28.54
C THR A 250 17.95 -4.74 29.28
N GLY A 251 18.81 -5.25 30.18
CA GLY A 251 18.52 -6.45 31.00
C GLY A 251 19.25 -7.73 30.56
N ALA A 252 18.76 -8.91 30.97
CA ALA A 252 19.33 -10.21 30.59
C ALA A 252 18.30 -11.04 29.83
N GLY A 253 18.69 -11.61 28.68
CA GLY A 253 17.79 -12.37 27.80
C GLY A 253 17.68 -11.74 26.41
N SER A 254 16.72 -12.21 25.62
CA SER A 254 16.38 -11.64 24.31
C SER A 254 15.48 -10.42 24.47
N LYS A 255 15.73 -9.42 23.64
CA LYS A 255 15.40 -8.01 23.91
C LYS A 255 14.98 -7.26 22.66
N PHE A 256 14.91 -7.92 21.52
CA PHE A 256 14.60 -7.28 20.27
C PHE A 256 13.10 -7.04 20.18
N ILE A 257 12.72 -5.76 20.05
CA ILE A 257 11.33 -5.31 20.19
C ILE A 257 10.91 -4.38 19.06
N VAL A 258 9.62 -4.45 18.74
CA VAL A 258 8.93 -3.40 17.98
C VAL A 258 8.05 -2.64 18.95
N ALA A 259 8.23 -1.33 19.00
CA ALA A 259 7.35 -0.43 19.75
C ALA A 259 6.56 0.47 18.81
N VAL A 260 5.25 0.58 19.07
CA VAL A 260 4.35 1.52 18.40
C VAL A 260 3.78 2.46 19.44
N ASP A 261 3.92 3.76 19.23
CA ASP A 261 3.48 4.82 20.14
C ASP A 261 4.00 4.61 21.58
N GLY A 262 5.29 4.29 21.68
CA GLY A 262 5.97 3.99 22.93
C GLY A 262 5.53 2.69 23.62
N LYS A 263 4.79 1.79 22.95
CA LYS A 263 4.34 0.51 23.50
C LYS A 263 4.85 -0.67 22.68
N ILE A 264 5.42 -1.66 23.36
CA ILE A 264 5.86 -2.91 22.73
C ILE A 264 4.65 -3.64 22.15
N VAL A 265 4.74 -3.95 20.85
CA VAL A 265 3.73 -4.73 20.11
C VAL A 265 4.27 -6.08 19.65
N LEU A 266 5.58 -6.22 19.49
CA LEU A 266 6.27 -7.48 19.20
C LEU A 266 7.55 -7.53 20.03
N GLN A 267 7.89 -8.72 20.51
CA GLN A 267 9.11 -8.99 21.27
C GLN A 267 9.59 -10.39 20.93
N ASP A 268 10.88 -10.54 20.65
CA ASP A 268 11.50 -11.85 20.49
C ASP A 268 11.29 -12.76 21.71
N LEU A 269 11.38 -14.08 21.49
CA LEU A 269 11.05 -15.12 22.47
C LEU A 269 9.62 -15.07 23.03
N THR A 270 8.73 -14.27 22.43
CA THR A 270 7.29 -14.27 22.74
C THR A 270 6.47 -14.73 21.54
N ILE A 271 5.31 -15.32 21.81
CA ILE A 271 4.36 -15.68 20.74
C ILE A 271 3.62 -14.42 20.32
N ILE A 272 3.58 -14.15 19.02
CA ILE A 272 2.79 -13.05 18.45
C ILE A 272 1.33 -13.17 18.91
N PRO A 273 0.79 -12.18 19.66
CA PRO A 273 -0.55 -12.29 20.21
C PRO A 273 -1.63 -12.53 19.15
N GLY A 274 -2.42 -13.59 19.32
CA GLY A 274 -3.54 -13.90 18.41
C GLY A 274 -3.15 -14.53 17.06
N SER A 275 -1.86 -14.80 16.81
CA SER A 275 -1.36 -15.45 15.59
C SER A 275 -1.82 -16.90 15.43
N GLY A 276 -1.99 -17.61 16.54
CA GLY A 276 -2.17 -19.07 16.55
C GLY A 276 -0.87 -19.86 16.40
N PHE A 277 0.30 -19.19 16.39
CA PHE A 277 1.60 -19.85 16.39
C PHE A 277 1.86 -20.58 17.70
N GLY A 278 2.57 -21.71 17.61
CA GLY A 278 3.04 -22.47 18.77
C GLY A 278 4.48 -22.12 19.18
N SER A 279 5.27 -21.61 18.24
CA SER A 279 6.66 -21.19 18.44
C SER A 279 6.72 -19.67 18.65
N PRO A 280 7.60 -19.18 19.55
CA PRO A 280 7.82 -17.75 19.72
C PRO A 280 8.61 -17.17 18.54
N ILE A 281 8.62 -15.83 18.44
CA ILE A 281 9.53 -15.09 17.57
C ILE A 281 10.97 -15.47 17.91
N ALA A 282 11.79 -15.76 16.90
CA ALA A 282 13.19 -16.09 17.12
C ALA A 282 14.02 -14.88 17.54
N SER A 283 15.03 -15.12 18.38
CA SER A 283 15.95 -14.08 18.86
C SER A 283 16.58 -13.33 17.68
N TYR A 284 16.49 -11.99 17.67
CA TYR A 284 17.04 -11.12 16.62
C TYR A 284 16.54 -11.39 15.19
N THR A 285 15.29 -11.85 15.04
CA THR A 285 14.73 -12.17 13.71
C THR A 285 13.63 -11.23 13.21
N ILE A 286 13.31 -10.15 13.93
CA ILE A 286 12.38 -9.12 13.43
C ILE A 286 13.13 -8.24 12.41
N GLY A 287 13.13 -8.60 11.13
CA GLY A 287 14.11 -8.04 10.20
C GLY A 287 13.83 -6.63 9.65
N ASP A 288 12.65 -6.06 9.87
CA ASP A 288 12.22 -4.79 9.25
C ASP A 288 10.89 -4.30 9.86
N VAL A 289 10.68 -2.99 9.92
CA VAL A 289 9.40 -2.37 10.28
C VAL A 289 9.01 -1.28 9.30
N PHE A 290 7.70 -1.05 9.17
CA PHE A 290 7.19 0.04 8.33
C PHE A 290 5.92 0.63 8.95
N MET A 291 5.71 1.94 8.77
CA MET A 291 4.45 2.60 9.10
C MET A 291 3.97 3.43 7.91
N ASP A 292 2.72 3.22 7.51
CA ASP A 292 2.09 4.05 6.48
C ASP A 292 1.62 5.40 7.03
N ALA A 293 1.28 6.31 6.12
CA ALA A 293 0.82 7.66 6.45
C ALA A 293 -0.42 7.71 7.37
N ALA A 294 -1.23 6.65 7.41
CA ALA A 294 -2.41 6.55 8.27
C ALA A 294 -2.12 5.87 9.62
N GLY A 295 -0.85 5.57 9.93
CA GLY A 295 -0.44 4.94 11.18
C GLY A 295 -0.69 3.42 11.22
N ASN A 296 -0.96 2.76 10.08
CA ASN A 296 -0.91 1.30 10.08
C ASN A 296 0.54 0.86 10.06
N TRP A 297 0.89 -0.05 10.97
CA TRP A 297 2.24 -0.55 11.10
C TRP A 297 2.36 -1.98 10.60
N PHE A 298 3.57 -2.30 10.15
CA PHE A 298 3.97 -3.58 9.60
C PHE A 298 5.29 -4.01 10.24
N ALA A 299 5.47 -5.31 10.37
CA ALA A 299 6.73 -5.93 10.76
C ALA A 299 6.86 -7.27 10.05
N ARG A 300 8.08 -7.68 9.70
CA ARG A 300 8.37 -9.05 9.23
C ARG A 300 9.42 -9.70 10.10
N GLY A 301 9.40 -11.01 10.18
CA GLY A 301 10.42 -11.76 10.92
C GLY A 301 10.21 -13.26 10.89
N SER A 302 10.90 -13.97 11.79
CA SER A 302 10.83 -15.42 11.89
C SER A 302 10.50 -15.90 13.30
N ASN A 303 10.07 -17.14 13.42
CA ASN A 303 9.90 -17.83 14.70
C ASN A 303 11.06 -18.80 14.93
N ASP A 304 11.21 -19.31 16.16
CA ASP A 304 12.24 -20.32 16.50
C ASP A 304 12.08 -21.64 15.73
N ASP A 305 10.94 -21.85 15.06
CA ASP A 305 10.68 -23.00 14.20
C ASP A 305 10.84 -22.69 12.69
N ASN A 306 11.45 -21.56 12.35
CA ASN A 306 11.62 -21.01 11.01
C ASN A 306 10.29 -20.70 10.28
N THR A 307 9.19 -20.53 11.02
CA THR A 307 7.99 -19.94 10.42
C THR A 307 8.21 -18.44 10.23
N ASP A 308 8.44 -18.01 9.00
CA ASP A 308 8.50 -16.59 8.68
C ASP A 308 7.11 -15.99 8.58
N TRP A 309 7.00 -14.70 8.87
CA TRP A 309 5.72 -14.01 8.95
C TRP A 309 5.81 -12.54 8.56
N ILE A 310 4.65 -11.99 8.16
CA ILE A 310 4.39 -10.55 8.13
C ILE A 310 3.19 -10.26 9.04
N VAL A 311 3.35 -9.28 9.92
CA VAL A 311 2.31 -8.75 10.79
C VAL A 311 1.91 -7.36 10.30
N ARG A 312 0.61 -7.08 10.30
CA ARG A 312 0.03 -5.74 10.11
C ARG A 312 -0.91 -5.43 11.26
N ASN A 313 -0.69 -4.34 11.99
CA ASN A 313 -1.52 -3.92 13.12
C ASN A 313 -1.80 -5.08 14.12
N GLY A 314 -0.77 -5.87 14.44
CA GLY A 314 -0.85 -7.00 15.37
C GLY A 314 -1.50 -8.26 14.81
N LYS A 315 -1.89 -8.28 13.53
CA LYS A 315 -2.45 -9.46 12.87
C LYS A 315 -1.45 -10.03 11.86
N VAL A 316 -1.17 -11.32 11.94
CA VAL A 316 -0.43 -12.04 10.89
C VAL A 316 -1.23 -12.02 9.59
N ILE A 317 -0.64 -11.47 8.52
CA ILE A 317 -1.25 -11.36 7.19
C ILE A 317 -0.66 -12.34 6.17
N ALA A 318 0.55 -12.84 6.42
CA ALA A 318 1.20 -13.88 5.65
C ALA A 318 2.15 -14.67 6.57
N ALA A 319 2.32 -15.96 6.29
CA ALA A 319 3.31 -16.81 6.95
C ALA A 319 3.75 -17.96 6.03
N THR A 320 4.96 -18.48 6.20
CA THR A 320 5.42 -19.67 5.45
C THR A 320 4.46 -20.85 5.65
N GLY A 321 4.28 -21.65 4.60
CA GLY A 321 3.29 -22.71 4.53
C GLY A 321 1.84 -22.26 4.35
N GLN A 322 1.54 -20.95 4.34
CA GLN A 322 0.21 -20.44 3.97
C GLN A 322 0.12 -20.17 2.47
N PRO A 323 -1.08 -20.28 1.86
CA PRO A 323 -1.29 -19.86 0.47
C PRO A 323 -0.89 -18.42 0.21
N ILE A 324 -0.23 -18.16 -0.93
CA ILE A 324 0.23 -16.80 -1.30
C ILE A 324 -0.93 -15.80 -1.41
N VAL A 325 -2.10 -16.29 -1.84
CA VAL A 325 -3.39 -15.61 -1.81
C VAL A 325 -4.49 -16.60 -1.39
N PRO A 326 -5.60 -16.15 -0.80
CA PRO A 326 -6.67 -17.04 -0.35
C PRO A 326 -7.17 -17.99 -1.45
N GLY A 327 -7.00 -19.30 -1.24
CA GLY A 327 -7.42 -20.34 -2.17
C GLY A 327 -6.38 -20.76 -3.20
N SER A 328 -5.19 -20.16 -3.21
CA SER A 328 -4.04 -20.67 -3.98
C SER A 328 -3.57 -22.02 -3.42
N SER A 329 -3.00 -22.85 -4.29
CA SER A 329 -2.24 -24.05 -3.90
C SER A 329 -0.75 -23.77 -3.73
N GLU A 330 -0.26 -22.66 -4.28
CA GLU A 330 1.12 -22.19 -4.09
C GLU A 330 1.23 -21.53 -2.70
N LEU A 331 2.28 -21.92 -1.97
CA LEU A 331 2.51 -21.56 -0.58
C LEU A 331 3.74 -20.66 -0.46
N TRP A 332 3.76 -19.81 0.56
CA TRP A 332 4.98 -19.12 0.98
C TRP A 332 6.02 -20.12 1.47
N GLU A 333 7.29 -19.94 1.10
CA GLU A 333 8.43 -20.75 1.56
C GLU A 333 9.69 -19.90 1.80
N ASP A 334 10.66 -20.49 2.48
CA ASP A 334 11.95 -19.88 2.86
C ASP A 334 13.17 -20.64 2.29
N ALA A 335 12.94 -21.68 1.49
CA ALA A 335 14.01 -22.53 0.95
C ALA A 335 15.04 -21.76 0.10
N SER A 336 14.60 -20.69 -0.56
CA SER A 336 15.45 -19.81 -1.38
C SER A 336 15.98 -18.59 -0.62
N PHE A 337 15.39 -18.25 0.52
CA PHE A 337 15.74 -17.09 1.33
C PHE A 337 15.29 -17.28 2.78
N ALA A 338 16.23 -17.26 3.71
CA ALA A 338 16.02 -17.71 5.09
C ALA A 338 14.99 -16.92 5.91
N LEU A 339 14.54 -15.74 5.45
CA LEU A 339 13.49 -14.96 6.11
C LEU A 339 12.15 -14.99 5.37
N GLY A 340 12.04 -15.72 4.25
CA GLY A 340 10.83 -15.95 3.45
C GLY A 340 10.23 -14.71 2.76
N PHE A 341 10.05 -13.63 3.51
CA PHE A 341 9.51 -12.33 3.11
C PHE A 341 10.63 -11.29 3.02
N ARG A 342 10.59 -10.51 1.95
CA ARG A 342 11.63 -9.51 1.65
C ARG A 342 11.15 -8.08 1.83
N THR A 343 9.89 -7.80 1.56
CA THR A 343 9.41 -6.42 1.43
C THR A 343 7.95 -6.28 1.82
N MET A 344 7.59 -5.12 2.35
CA MET A 344 6.22 -4.76 2.75
C MET A 344 6.04 -3.24 2.71
N SER A 345 4.84 -2.78 2.34
CA SER A 345 4.49 -1.36 2.34
C SER A 345 2.96 -1.17 2.38
N GLY A 346 2.51 0.04 2.66
CA GLY A 346 1.09 0.39 2.75
C GLY A 346 0.83 1.85 2.39
N ASN A 347 -0.43 2.18 2.11
CA ASN A 347 -0.88 3.54 1.81
C ASN A 347 -1.91 4.07 2.83
N SER A 348 -2.26 5.36 2.73
CA SER A 348 -3.18 6.01 3.67
C SER A 348 -4.59 5.42 3.63
N ARG A 349 -4.96 4.78 2.50
CA ARG A 349 -6.24 4.10 2.33
C ARG A 349 -6.33 2.76 3.06
N GLY A 350 -5.21 2.24 3.57
CA GLY A 350 -5.10 0.94 4.20
C GLY A 350 -5.02 -0.23 3.21
N ASP A 351 -4.77 0.05 1.93
CA ASP A 351 -4.30 -0.96 0.99
C ASP A 351 -2.80 -1.23 1.27
N TYR A 352 -2.32 -2.43 0.99
CA TYR A 352 -0.96 -2.83 1.30
C TYR A 352 -0.39 -3.80 0.28
N ILE A 353 0.94 -3.84 0.18
CA ILE A 353 1.68 -4.72 -0.70
C ILE A 353 2.78 -5.40 0.09
N TYR A 354 3.07 -6.66 -0.24
CA TYR A 354 4.13 -7.43 0.38
C TYR A 354 4.68 -8.48 -0.59
N GLY A 355 5.92 -8.90 -0.36
CA GLY A 355 6.62 -9.82 -1.26
C GLY A 355 7.52 -10.81 -0.54
N GLY A 356 7.73 -11.95 -1.20
CA GLY A 356 8.53 -13.04 -0.66
C GLY A 356 8.66 -14.22 -1.62
N PHE A 357 9.20 -15.31 -1.11
CA PHE A 357 9.47 -16.55 -1.84
C PHE A 357 8.38 -17.59 -1.66
N THR A 358 8.20 -18.44 -2.66
CA THR A 358 7.09 -19.40 -2.78
C THR A 358 7.58 -20.78 -3.17
N ASP A 359 6.76 -21.80 -2.92
CA ASP A 359 7.04 -23.20 -3.27
C ASP A 359 6.88 -23.52 -4.77
N ASN A 360 6.83 -22.50 -5.64
CA ASN A 360 6.77 -22.69 -7.08
C ASN A 360 7.92 -23.60 -7.57
N VAL A 361 7.60 -24.58 -8.41
CA VAL A 361 8.58 -25.54 -8.94
C VAL A 361 9.58 -24.90 -9.91
N ALA A 362 9.21 -23.80 -10.56
CA ALA A 362 10.11 -23.02 -11.40
C ALA A 362 10.94 -22.08 -10.52
N LEU A 363 12.22 -22.42 -10.30
CA LEU A 363 13.09 -21.70 -9.35
C LEU A 363 13.20 -20.20 -9.63
N LEU A 364 13.16 -19.81 -10.91
CA LEU A 364 13.25 -18.40 -11.34
C LEU A 364 11.93 -17.63 -11.19
N GLU A 365 10.84 -18.32 -10.85
CA GLU A 365 9.49 -17.76 -10.69
C GLU A 365 9.03 -17.76 -9.23
N ARG A 366 9.93 -18.03 -8.28
CA ARG A 366 9.57 -18.21 -6.86
C ARG A 366 9.28 -16.94 -6.11
N GLU A 367 9.68 -15.78 -6.62
CA GLU A 367 9.47 -14.52 -5.93
C GLU A 367 8.23 -13.82 -6.47
N VAL A 368 7.33 -13.38 -5.58
CA VAL A 368 6.07 -12.72 -5.96
C VAL A 368 5.81 -11.47 -5.12
N LEU A 369 5.09 -10.50 -5.71
CA LEU A 369 4.46 -9.39 -5.01
C LEU A 369 2.94 -9.60 -4.95
N ILE A 370 2.40 -9.49 -3.74
CA ILE A 370 0.97 -9.58 -3.46
C ILE A 370 0.45 -8.20 -3.04
N PHE A 371 -0.55 -7.72 -3.77
CA PHE A 371 -1.36 -6.58 -3.36
C PHE A 371 -2.59 -7.07 -2.59
N SER A 372 -2.92 -6.41 -1.50
CA SER A 372 -4.16 -6.61 -0.76
C SER A 372 -4.86 -5.29 -0.51
N ASP A 373 -6.14 -5.22 -0.84
CA ASP A 373 -6.93 -4.04 -0.51
C ASP A 373 -7.27 -4.00 0.99
N LYS A 374 -7.74 -2.84 1.46
CA LYS A 374 -8.20 -2.66 2.84
C LYS A 374 -9.33 -3.58 3.29
N PHE A 375 -9.95 -4.33 2.38
CA PHE A 375 -10.99 -5.31 2.66
C PHE A 375 -10.45 -6.75 2.74
N GLY A 376 -9.14 -6.94 2.53
CA GLY A 376 -8.46 -8.23 2.56
C GLY A 376 -8.62 -9.03 1.26
N ASN A 377 -8.96 -8.37 0.14
CA ASN A 377 -8.89 -9.02 -1.16
C ASN A 377 -7.45 -8.97 -1.64
N ALA A 378 -6.78 -10.12 -1.62
CA ALA A 378 -5.39 -10.27 -2.03
C ALA A 378 -5.29 -10.87 -3.45
N GLN A 379 -4.31 -10.39 -4.22
CA GLN A 379 -3.96 -10.88 -5.55
C GLN A 379 -2.46 -10.73 -5.81
N GLU A 380 -1.91 -11.63 -6.59
CA GLU A 380 -0.58 -11.47 -7.17
C GLU A 380 -0.61 -10.36 -8.22
N VAL A 381 0.37 -9.45 -8.17
CA VAL A 381 0.47 -8.32 -9.10
C VAL A 381 1.75 -8.32 -9.92
N LEU A 382 2.78 -9.05 -9.47
CA LEU A 382 4.04 -9.19 -10.17
C LEU A 382 4.78 -10.43 -9.66
N ARG A 383 5.54 -11.06 -10.54
CA ARG A 383 6.37 -12.24 -10.26
C ARG A 383 7.73 -12.13 -10.94
N ALA A 384 8.74 -12.78 -10.36
CA ALA A 384 10.00 -13.01 -11.05
C ALA A 384 9.76 -13.83 -12.34
N GLY A 385 10.32 -13.38 -13.46
CA GLY A 385 10.07 -13.88 -14.81
C GLY A 385 9.01 -13.08 -15.57
N ASP A 386 8.22 -12.22 -14.92
CA ASP A 386 7.28 -11.35 -15.62
C ASP A 386 8.05 -10.34 -16.50
N PRO A 387 7.57 -10.09 -17.74
CA PRO A 387 8.20 -9.11 -18.61
C PRO A 387 7.92 -7.69 -18.14
N ILE A 388 8.85 -6.79 -18.46
CA ILE A 388 8.71 -5.35 -18.22
C ILE A 388 8.86 -4.58 -19.54
N ASP A 389 8.12 -3.47 -19.65
CA ASP A 389 8.27 -2.47 -20.72
C ASP A 389 9.41 -1.53 -20.31
N LEU A 390 10.59 -1.72 -20.90
CA LEU A 390 11.81 -1.01 -20.52
C LEU A 390 11.86 0.39 -21.13
N ASP A 391 11.34 0.57 -22.36
CA ASP A 391 11.41 1.83 -23.10
C ASP A 391 10.15 2.71 -22.96
N GLY A 392 9.09 2.18 -22.34
CA GLY A 392 7.83 2.88 -22.12
C GLY A 392 6.93 2.97 -23.35
N ASN A 393 7.10 2.08 -24.33
CA ASN A 393 6.30 2.09 -25.56
C ASN A 393 4.92 1.40 -25.41
N GLY A 394 4.63 0.81 -24.25
CA GLY A 394 3.40 0.08 -23.94
C GLY A 394 3.39 -1.37 -24.41
N MET A 395 4.54 -1.94 -24.77
CA MET A 395 4.72 -3.32 -25.21
C MET A 395 5.87 -3.99 -24.44
N PHE A 396 5.77 -5.31 -24.29
CA PHE A 396 6.81 -6.12 -23.65
C PHE A 396 7.75 -6.72 -24.71
N ASP A 397 8.40 -5.87 -25.50
CA ASP A 397 9.28 -6.29 -26.61
C ASP A 397 10.78 -6.06 -26.38
N ASP A 398 11.16 -5.63 -25.18
CA ASP A 398 12.56 -5.39 -24.77
C ASP A 398 13.33 -6.66 -24.36
N ASN A 399 12.68 -7.83 -24.36
CA ASN A 399 13.23 -9.09 -23.81
C ASN A 399 13.78 -8.95 -22.38
N THR A 400 13.21 -8.04 -21.59
CA THR A 400 13.61 -7.81 -20.21
C THR A 400 12.56 -8.36 -19.26
N THR A 401 13.00 -9.09 -18.23
CA THR A 401 12.12 -9.68 -17.22
C THR A 401 12.58 -9.36 -15.80
N VAL A 402 11.67 -9.39 -14.84
CA VAL A 402 12.00 -9.26 -13.42
C VAL A 402 12.78 -10.49 -12.97
N LYS A 403 13.98 -10.32 -12.44
CA LYS A 403 14.78 -11.43 -11.89
C LYS A 403 14.53 -11.63 -10.40
N SER A 404 14.48 -10.52 -9.65
CA SER A 404 14.22 -10.53 -8.20
C SER A 404 13.81 -9.16 -7.71
N PHE A 405 13.13 -9.09 -6.56
CA PHE A 405 12.90 -7.83 -5.86
C PHE A 405 14.11 -7.55 -4.96
N ASN A 406 14.72 -6.37 -5.04
CA ASN A 406 15.99 -6.11 -4.31
C ASN A 406 15.98 -4.86 -3.43
N GLY A 407 14.87 -4.12 -3.37
CA GLY A 407 14.77 -2.94 -2.53
C GLY A 407 13.37 -2.67 -1.99
N PRO A 408 13.17 -1.48 -1.41
CA PRO A 408 11.86 -1.04 -0.96
C PRO A 408 10.81 -1.06 -2.07
N ILE A 409 9.56 -1.19 -1.64
CA ILE A 409 8.39 -1.02 -2.49
C ILE A 409 7.54 0.13 -1.96
N GLY A 410 6.91 0.86 -2.86
CA GLY A 410 6.00 1.95 -2.53
C GLY A 410 4.63 1.70 -3.14
N ILE A 411 3.57 2.11 -2.45
CA ILE A 411 2.22 2.14 -3.01
C ILE A 411 1.53 3.45 -2.67
N THR A 412 1.01 4.11 -3.69
CA THR A 412 0.26 5.36 -3.56
C THR A 412 -1.21 5.09 -3.26
N ASP A 413 -1.94 6.14 -2.89
CA ASP A 413 -3.38 6.09 -2.66
C ASP A 413 -4.19 5.85 -3.93
N ASP A 414 -3.68 6.22 -5.11
CA ASP A 414 -4.31 5.82 -6.37
C ASP A 414 -4.02 4.37 -6.77
N ARG A 415 -3.18 3.65 -6.00
CA ARG A 415 -2.72 2.27 -6.23
C ARG A 415 -1.73 2.13 -7.38
N THR A 416 -0.91 3.15 -7.59
CA THR A 416 0.34 3.03 -8.32
C THR A 416 1.36 2.37 -7.41
N ILE A 417 1.97 1.28 -7.89
CA ILE A 417 3.05 0.59 -7.21
C ILE A 417 4.37 1.05 -7.83
N TYR A 418 5.38 1.21 -6.99
CA TYR A 418 6.77 1.38 -7.38
C TYR A 418 7.60 0.27 -6.73
N ALA A 419 8.54 -0.32 -7.47
CA ALA A 419 9.43 -1.34 -6.96
C ALA A 419 10.84 -1.22 -7.55
N ILE A 420 11.85 -1.48 -6.72
CA ILE A 420 13.23 -1.71 -7.20
C ILE A 420 13.39 -3.20 -7.47
N VAL A 421 13.65 -3.54 -8.74
CA VAL A 421 13.88 -4.90 -9.21
C VAL A 421 15.27 -5.05 -9.79
N THR A 422 15.85 -6.23 -9.64
CA THR A 422 16.89 -6.69 -10.55
C THR A 422 16.22 -7.30 -11.77
N VAL A 423 16.81 -7.07 -12.94
CA VAL A 423 16.23 -7.46 -14.23
C VAL A 423 17.22 -8.32 -15.00
N ASP A 424 16.68 -9.32 -15.69
CA ASP A 424 17.39 -10.15 -16.66
C ASP A 424 17.06 -9.65 -18.07
N ASN A 425 18.08 -9.52 -18.93
CA ASN A 425 17.99 -8.91 -20.26
C ASN A 425 18.42 -9.90 -21.37
N ASP A 426 17.86 -11.12 -21.34
CA ASP A 426 17.98 -12.21 -22.34
C ASP A 426 19.33 -12.25 -23.11
N GLY A 427 20.44 -12.30 -22.36
CA GLY A 427 21.80 -12.39 -22.90
C GLY A 427 22.66 -11.12 -22.80
N GLY A 428 22.09 -10.00 -22.33
CA GLY A 428 22.81 -8.84 -21.80
C GLY A 428 23.22 -9.04 -20.32
N PRO A 429 24.08 -8.17 -19.77
CA PRO A 429 24.33 -8.16 -18.33
C PRO A 429 23.05 -7.84 -17.57
N ASP A 430 22.88 -8.45 -16.40
CA ASP A 430 21.82 -8.06 -15.47
C ASP A 430 21.94 -6.58 -15.10
N GLY A 431 20.81 -5.98 -14.72
CA GLY A 431 20.78 -4.63 -14.17
C GLY A 431 19.77 -4.49 -13.05
N GLN A 432 19.48 -3.24 -12.70
CA GLN A 432 18.35 -2.86 -11.88
C GLN A 432 17.45 -1.87 -12.61
N ALA A 433 16.18 -1.86 -12.20
CA ALA A 433 15.20 -0.89 -12.62
C ALA A 433 14.32 -0.48 -11.45
N ILE A 434 13.92 0.79 -11.44
CA ILE A 434 12.71 1.24 -10.75
C ILE A 434 11.57 1.05 -11.74
N ILE A 435 10.63 0.16 -11.41
CA ILE A 435 9.44 -0.11 -12.22
C ILE A 435 8.20 0.44 -11.55
N THR A 436 7.18 0.74 -12.36
CA THR A 436 5.88 1.20 -11.89
C THR A 436 4.73 0.51 -12.61
N ALA A 437 3.61 0.37 -11.92
CA ALA A 437 2.34 0.00 -12.52
C ALA A 437 1.15 0.56 -11.73
N GLN A 438 0.16 1.06 -12.46
CA GLN A 438 -1.12 1.47 -11.90
C GLN A 438 -2.07 0.28 -11.84
N LEU A 439 -2.51 -0.11 -10.64
CA LEU A 439 -3.56 -1.10 -10.49
C LEU A 439 -4.91 -0.50 -10.92
N ASP A 440 -5.56 -1.07 -11.95
CA ASP A 440 -6.88 -0.66 -12.42
C ASP A 440 -7.89 -0.57 -11.24
N THR A 441 -8.61 0.54 -11.12
CA THR A 441 -9.72 0.70 -10.16
C THR A 441 -10.76 -0.44 -10.20
N LYS A 442 -10.82 -1.21 -11.30
CA LYS A 442 -11.63 -2.44 -11.41
C LYS A 442 -11.20 -3.57 -10.47
N TYR A 443 -10.06 -3.46 -9.79
CA TYR A 443 -9.56 -4.46 -8.81
C TYR A 443 -10.23 -4.38 -7.43
N GLY A 444 -11.22 -3.51 -7.23
CA GLY A 444 -12.13 -3.59 -6.08
C GLY A 444 -13.46 -4.27 -6.45
N PRO A 445 -14.25 -4.77 -5.49
CA PRO A 445 -15.64 -5.18 -5.70
C PRO A 445 -16.58 -3.99 -6.02
N ASP A 446 -16.06 -2.92 -6.61
CA ASP A 446 -16.84 -1.82 -7.16
C ASP A 446 -17.58 -2.32 -8.41
N LEU A 447 -18.72 -2.96 -8.15
CA LEU A 447 -19.77 -3.24 -9.12
C LEU A 447 -20.28 -1.93 -9.70
N THR A 448 -19.53 -1.36 -10.64
CA THR A 448 -19.95 -0.26 -11.50
C THR A 448 -20.99 -0.80 -12.48
N LEU A 449 -22.25 -0.40 -12.27
CA LEU A 449 -23.35 -0.70 -13.21
C LEU A 449 -23.21 0.20 -14.43
N GLY A 450 -22.46 -0.22 -15.45
CA GLY A 450 -22.17 0.64 -16.60
C GLY A 450 -21.74 -0.03 -17.91
N GLU A 451 -22.02 -1.31 -18.18
CA GLU A 451 -21.72 -1.85 -19.51
C GLU A 451 -22.74 -1.36 -20.57
N LYS A 452 -22.28 -0.52 -21.51
CA LYS A 452 -22.96 -0.20 -22.77
C LYS A 452 -23.17 -1.48 -23.56
N ARG A 453 -24.43 -1.93 -23.70
CA ARG A 453 -24.82 -2.74 -24.85
C ARG A 453 -25.18 -1.81 -26.01
N PRO A 454 -24.80 -2.13 -27.26
CA PRO A 454 -25.20 -1.34 -28.42
C PRO A 454 -26.72 -1.51 -28.60
N ILE A 455 -27.49 -0.49 -28.24
CA ILE A 455 -28.92 -0.42 -28.53
C ILE A 455 -29.07 0.49 -29.74
N ARG A 456 -29.69 -0.04 -30.81
CA ARG A 456 -30.06 0.70 -32.03
C ARG A 456 -30.64 2.07 -31.67
N GLU A 457 -30.14 3.10 -32.36
CA GLU A 457 -30.60 4.48 -32.21
C GLU A 457 -32.12 4.59 -32.32
N HIS A 458 -32.73 5.10 -31.24
CA HIS A 458 -34.07 5.65 -31.27
C HIS A 458 -33.96 7.13 -30.91
N LYS A 459 -34.30 8.00 -31.85
CA LYS A 459 -34.41 9.45 -31.63
C LYS A 459 -35.51 9.72 -30.59
N GLY A 460 -35.12 10.14 -29.39
CA GLY A 460 -36.01 10.66 -28.35
C GLY A 460 -35.64 10.28 -26.91
N ASN A 461 -35.22 11.28 -26.13
CA ASN A 461 -34.92 11.30 -24.68
C ASN A 461 -34.05 10.16 -24.12
N ASN A 462 -32.81 10.52 -23.77
CA ASN A 462 -31.79 9.70 -23.11
C ASN A 462 -32.37 8.81 -21.99
N ARG A 463 -32.18 7.50 -22.13
CA ARG A 463 -32.56 6.49 -21.14
C ARG A 463 -31.35 5.59 -20.89
N PHE A 464 -30.75 5.70 -19.71
CA PHE A 464 -29.81 4.70 -19.20
C PHE A 464 -30.58 3.65 -18.38
N GLY A 465 -30.27 2.37 -18.57
CA GLY A 465 -30.94 1.29 -17.85
C GLY A 465 -30.01 0.09 -17.66
N GLY A 466 -29.53 -0.10 -16.44
CA GLY A 466 -28.89 -1.34 -15.98
C GLY A 466 -29.90 -2.25 -15.26
N ALA A 467 -29.69 -3.57 -15.31
CA ALA A 467 -30.49 -4.54 -14.57
C ALA A 467 -29.61 -5.37 -13.64
N LEU A 468 -29.76 -5.20 -12.32
CA LEU A 468 -29.09 -6.03 -11.31
C LEU A 468 -29.97 -7.22 -10.94
N ARG A 469 -29.44 -8.44 -11.06
CA ARG A 469 -30.14 -9.68 -10.71
C ARG A 469 -29.78 -10.10 -9.29
N ILE A 470 -30.75 -10.08 -8.38
CA ILE A 470 -30.55 -10.52 -7.00
C ILE A 470 -31.52 -11.67 -6.70
N LYS A 471 -30.98 -12.84 -6.34
CA LYS A 471 -31.77 -13.96 -5.80
C LYS A 471 -31.70 -13.90 -4.28
N THR A 472 -32.84 -13.82 -3.61
CA THR A 472 -32.93 -13.95 -2.15
C THR A 472 -33.95 -15.04 -1.79
N PRO A 473 -33.59 -16.00 -0.91
CA PRO A 473 -34.51 -17.03 -0.44
C PRO A 473 -35.44 -16.55 0.68
N ARG A 474 -35.23 -15.35 1.24
CA ARG A 474 -35.93 -14.90 2.45
C ARG A 474 -37.17 -14.04 2.13
N PRO A 475 -38.28 -14.17 2.89
CA PRO A 475 -39.55 -13.47 2.67
C PRO A 475 -39.52 -11.97 3.02
N LYS A 476 -38.47 -11.52 3.71
CA LYS A 476 -38.16 -10.12 3.99
C LYS A 476 -36.75 -9.87 3.50
N ALA A 477 -36.57 -8.79 2.75
CA ALA A 477 -35.26 -8.31 2.36
C ALA A 477 -35.16 -6.83 2.76
N LYS A 478 -34.07 -6.48 3.44
CA LYS A 478 -33.64 -5.09 3.55
C LYS A 478 -32.78 -4.80 2.33
N ILE A 479 -33.07 -3.71 1.64
CA ILE A 479 -32.23 -3.23 0.54
C ILE A 479 -31.67 -1.90 1.02
N PHE A 480 -30.34 -1.81 0.99
CA PHE A 480 -29.63 -0.55 1.19
C PHE A 480 -29.20 -0.05 -0.19
N ILE A 481 -29.31 1.26 -0.40
CA ILE A 481 -28.83 1.94 -1.60
C ILE A 481 -27.98 3.09 -1.09
N THR A 482 -26.70 3.10 -1.45
CA THR A 482 -25.80 4.22 -1.13
C THR A 482 -25.72 5.10 -2.35
N VAL A 483 -25.89 6.41 -2.20
CA VAL A 483 -25.60 7.39 -3.24
C VAL A 483 -24.44 8.24 -2.73
N GLY A 484 -23.36 8.30 -3.51
CA GLY A 484 -22.21 9.14 -3.23
C GLY A 484 -22.06 10.22 -4.28
N ASN A 485 -21.47 11.34 -3.89
CA ASN A 485 -20.91 12.31 -4.82
C ASN A 485 -19.40 12.08 -4.89
N ASP A 486 -18.92 11.59 -6.03
CA ASP A 486 -17.50 11.36 -6.33
C ASP A 486 -16.88 12.46 -7.20
N GLY A 487 -17.63 13.54 -7.47
CA GLY A 487 -17.12 14.72 -8.16
C GLY A 487 -16.58 15.79 -7.20
N ASP A 488 -15.79 16.70 -7.76
CA ASP A 488 -15.10 17.77 -7.01
C ASP A 488 -16.01 18.96 -6.63
N THR A 489 -17.30 18.89 -6.93
CA THR A 489 -18.27 19.95 -6.62
C THR A 489 -19.53 19.39 -5.97
N ALA A 490 -20.19 20.20 -5.13
CA ALA A 490 -21.42 19.77 -4.47
C ALA A 490 -22.55 19.53 -5.48
N ASP A 491 -23.24 18.39 -5.36
CA ASP A 491 -24.31 18.01 -6.28
C ASP A 491 -25.65 17.81 -5.58
N GLY A 492 -26.73 18.22 -6.27
CA GLY A 492 -28.08 18.21 -5.75
C GLY A 492 -28.87 17.00 -6.24
N ILE A 493 -29.46 16.24 -5.31
CA ILE A 493 -30.41 15.19 -5.68
C ILE A 493 -31.81 15.82 -5.80
N TYR A 494 -32.23 16.09 -7.04
CA TYR A 494 -33.56 16.67 -7.32
C TYR A 494 -34.59 15.61 -7.68
N GLY A 495 -35.77 15.66 -7.04
CA GLY A 495 -36.98 15.05 -7.57
C GLY A 495 -37.58 15.95 -8.66
N SER A 496 -37.92 15.43 -9.84
CA SER A 496 -38.44 16.28 -10.92
C SER A 496 -39.70 17.06 -10.49
N TYR A 497 -39.67 18.38 -10.65
CA TYR A 497 -40.80 19.30 -10.47
C TYR A 497 -41.88 19.08 -11.56
N ARG A 498 -42.59 17.97 -11.48
CA ARG A 498 -43.96 17.87 -11.98
C ARG A 498 -44.81 17.40 -10.81
N LEU A 499 -45.68 18.29 -10.34
CA LEU A 499 -46.68 18.07 -9.29
C LEU A 499 -47.15 16.60 -9.30
N ASN A 500 -46.89 15.90 -8.19
CA ASN A 500 -47.28 14.52 -7.87
C ASN A 500 -46.42 13.33 -8.35
N LYS A 501 -45.17 13.48 -8.82
CA LYS A 501 -44.32 12.30 -9.10
C LYS A 501 -43.11 12.15 -8.17
N GLN A 502 -43.34 11.31 -7.15
CA GLN A 502 -42.36 10.73 -6.21
C GLN A 502 -41.26 9.94 -6.91
N PHE A 503 -40.11 9.79 -6.24
CA PHE A 503 -39.13 8.75 -6.56
C PHE A 503 -39.82 7.38 -6.49
N LYS A 504 -39.93 6.70 -7.63
CA LYS A 504 -40.76 5.50 -7.76
C LYS A 504 -39.88 4.27 -7.99
N LEU A 505 -39.55 3.56 -6.91
CA LEU A 505 -38.97 2.23 -7.01
C LEU A 505 -40.03 1.25 -7.51
N LYS A 506 -40.03 0.96 -8.83
CA LYS A 506 -40.95 -0.02 -9.42
C LYS A 506 -40.33 -1.41 -9.42
N ILE A 507 -40.76 -2.25 -8.49
CA ILE A 507 -40.38 -3.66 -8.43
C ILE A 507 -41.40 -4.46 -9.25
N LYS A 508 -41.06 -4.83 -10.48
CA LYS A 508 -41.96 -5.61 -11.34
C LYS A 508 -41.65 -7.09 -11.23
N GLN A 509 -42.53 -7.83 -10.57
CA GLN A 509 -42.50 -9.28 -10.55
C GLN A 509 -42.77 -9.82 -11.98
N LEU A 510 -41.93 -10.75 -12.45
CA LEU A 510 -42.19 -11.46 -13.71
C LEU A 510 -43.16 -12.61 -13.41
N GLY A 511 -44.36 -12.56 -14.01
CA GLY A 511 -45.36 -13.63 -13.95
C GLY A 511 -46.54 -13.41 -12.98
N ALA A 512 -46.57 -12.34 -12.19
CA ALA A 512 -47.75 -11.92 -11.43
C ALA A 512 -47.72 -10.40 -11.23
N GLY A 513 -48.88 -9.77 -11.02
CA GLY A 513 -49.13 -8.32 -11.09
C GLY A 513 -48.15 -7.39 -10.34
N ASN A 514 -48.21 -6.11 -10.72
CA ASN A 514 -47.30 -5.07 -10.22
C ASN A 514 -47.35 -4.91 -8.69
N VAL A 515 -46.23 -5.17 -8.00
CA VAL A 515 -46.06 -4.74 -6.59
C VAL A 515 -45.40 -3.38 -6.60
N THR A 516 -46.11 -2.35 -6.16
CA THR A 516 -45.56 -0.98 -6.09
C THR A 516 -45.14 -0.69 -4.67
N ALA A 517 -43.84 -0.52 -4.42
CA ALA A 517 -43.36 0.15 -3.21
C ALA A 517 -43.24 1.64 -3.54
N GLN A 518 -43.97 2.50 -2.83
CA GLN A 518 -43.82 3.95 -2.94
C GLN A 518 -42.94 4.44 -1.81
N TRP A 519 -41.92 5.22 -2.18
CA TRP A 519 -41.12 5.97 -1.24
C TRP A 519 -41.65 7.40 -1.19
N LYS A 520 -41.93 7.88 0.01
CA LYS A 520 -42.22 9.30 0.27
C LYS A 520 -40.95 9.90 0.87
N LEU A 521 -40.09 10.48 0.05
CA LEU A 521 -39.24 11.55 0.58
C LEU A 521 -40.16 12.74 0.85
N GLY A 522 -40.01 13.38 2.01
CA GLY A 522 -40.51 14.74 2.19
C GLY A 522 -39.84 15.67 1.16
N ASN A 523 -40.39 16.86 0.97
CA ASN A 523 -39.92 17.85 -0.02
C ASN A 523 -38.53 18.46 0.32
N HIS A 524 -37.56 17.66 0.76
CA HIS A 524 -36.23 18.13 1.09
C HIS A 524 -35.28 17.90 -0.08
N LEU A 525 -34.75 19.00 -0.61
CA LEU A 525 -33.55 18.99 -1.43
C LEU A 525 -32.39 18.49 -0.58
N GLN A 526 -31.70 17.45 -1.03
CA GLN A 526 -30.47 17.00 -0.39
C GLN A 526 -29.29 17.35 -1.31
N ILE A 527 -28.36 18.13 -0.79
CA ILE A 527 -27.10 18.47 -1.45
C ILE A 527 -26.03 17.56 -0.85
N LEU A 528 -25.30 16.84 -1.69
CA LEU A 528 -24.15 16.03 -1.31
C LEU A 528 -22.88 16.82 -1.63
N GLN A 529 -22.07 17.09 -0.61
CA GLN A 529 -20.72 17.62 -0.80
C GLN A 529 -19.80 16.60 -1.49
N PRO A 530 -18.67 17.03 -2.09
CA PRO A 530 -17.65 16.11 -2.59
C PRO A 530 -17.30 15.05 -1.55
N ASN A 531 -17.20 13.79 -2.00
CA ASN A 531 -16.95 12.61 -1.16
C ASN A 531 -18.04 12.29 -0.11
N GLN A 532 -19.17 13.00 -0.11
CA GLN A 532 -20.26 12.72 0.82
C GLN A 532 -21.12 11.53 0.35
N LEU A 533 -21.40 10.61 1.29
CA LEU A 533 -22.25 9.44 1.08
C LEU A 533 -23.58 9.60 1.80
N THR A 534 -24.67 9.17 1.17
CA THR A 534 -25.99 9.01 1.82
C THR A 534 -26.52 7.61 1.60
N ILE A 535 -27.05 7.01 2.67
CA ILE A 535 -27.58 5.65 2.66
C ILE A 535 -29.11 5.69 2.77
N TYR A 536 -29.77 5.06 1.81
CA TYR A 536 -31.20 4.88 1.75
C TYR A 536 -31.58 3.43 2.05
N LYS A 537 -32.58 3.24 2.92
CA LYS A 537 -33.05 1.93 3.37
C LYS A 537 -34.46 1.65 2.89
N ALA A 538 -34.64 0.55 2.17
CA ALA A 538 -35.95 0.05 1.77
C ALA A 538 -36.21 -1.32 2.41
N LEU A 539 -37.42 -1.49 2.97
CA LEU A 539 -37.86 -2.78 3.52
C LEU A 539 -38.82 -3.44 2.54
N LEU A 540 -38.42 -4.58 1.97
CA LEU A 540 -39.27 -5.40 1.14
C LEU A 540 -40.08 -6.35 2.02
N LYS A 541 -41.40 -6.16 2.08
CA LYS A 541 -42.34 -7.11 2.69
C LYS A 541 -43.12 -7.83 1.59
N ARG A 542 -42.99 -9.16 1.49
CA ARG A 542 -43.83 -9.97 0.60
C ARG A 542 -45.23 -10.08 1.19
N LYS A 543 -46.27 -9.73 0.41
CA LYS A 543 -47.67 -10.01 0.78
C LYS A 543 -47.95 -11.47 0.41
N GLY A 544 -48.16 -12.32 1.41
CA GLY A 544 -48.32 -13.75 1.22
C GLY A 544 -49.72 -14.13 0.80
N ARG A 545 -49.82 -14.86 -0.31
CA ARG A 545 -50.67 -16.05 -0.48
C ARG A 545 -50.08 -16.81 -1.67
N ASP A 546 -49.95 -18.14 -1.55
CA ASP A 546 -49.61 -19.07 -2.64
C ASP A 546 -48.10 -19.18 -2.96
N GLY A 547 -47.49 -20.24 -2.42
CA GLY A 547 -46.06 -20.53 -2.37
C GLY A 547 -45.31 -20.79 -3.68
N LYS A 548 -45.55 -20.06 -4.77
CA LYS A 548 -44.72 -20.15 -5.98
C LYS A 548 -44.56 -18.79 -6.62
N ASN A 549 -43.53 -18.03 -6.25
CA ASN A 549 -43.18 -16.80 -6.97
C ASN A 549 -41.77 -16.29 -6.63
N LYS A 550 -40.96 -16.07 -7.68
CA LYS A 550 -39.63 -15.45 -7.67
C LYS A 550 -39.80 -13.95 -7.90
N ALA A 551 -39.33 -13.09 -6.99
CA ALA A 551 -39.35 -11.64 -7.17
C ALA A 551 -38.09 -11.18 -7.92
N VAL A 552 -38.25 -10.27 -8.89
CA VAL A 552 -37.15 -9.69 -9.69
C VAL A 552 -37.25 -8.17 -9.58
N PRO A 553 -36.26 -7.48 -8.99
CA PRO A 553 -36.23 -6.01 -9.01
C PRO A 553 -35.76 -5.52 -10.39
N LYS A 554 -36.35 -4.41 -10.86
CA LYS A 554 -35.85 -3.62 -11.99
C LYS A 554 -35.70 -2.18 -11.51
N PHE A 555 -34.57 -1.54 -11.79
CA PHE A 555 -34.32 -0.16 -11.44
C PHE A 555 -34.55 0.73 -12.67
N ARG A 556 -35.08 1.93 -12.45
CA ARG A 556 -35.17 2.97 -13.48
C ARG A 556 -34.90 4.31 -12.81
N ILE A 557 -33.80 4.93 -13.18
CA ILE A 557 -33.42 6.27 -12.75
C ILE A 557 -33.48 7.17 -13.99
N THR A 558 -33.88 8.41 -13.81
CA THR A 558 -33.89 9.45 -14.85
C THR A 558 -33.25 10.66 -14.23
N SER A 559 -32.03 11.00 -14.63
CA SER A 559 -31.43 12.32 -14.41
C SER A 559 -31.90 13.28 -15.51
N GLY A 560 -32.04 14.56 -15.20
CA GLY A 560 -32.27 15.62 -16.19
C GLY A 560 -30.99 16.43 -16.35
N ASN A 561 -30.56 16.63 -17.61
CA ASN A 561 -29.64 17.62 -18.20
C ASN A 561 -28.80 18.52 -17.25
N THR A 562 -27.51 18.81 -17.45
CA THR A 562 -26.55 18.70 -18.57
C THR A 562 -25.15 18.76 -17.94
N GLY A 563 -24.45 17.64 -17.91
CA GLY A 563 -23.11 17.45 -17.34
C GLY A 563 -22.73 15.99 -17.55
N ALA A 564 -21.44 15.65 -17.46
CA ALA A 564 -20.97 14.27 -17.65
C ALA A 564 -21.77 13.28 -16.77
N PRO A 565 -22.00 12.04 -17.22
CA PRO A 565 -22.86 11.10 -16.50
C PRO A 565 -22.26 10.68 -15.15
N ASP A 566 -22.97 10.95 -14.05
CA ASP A 566 -22.58 10.51 -12.70
C ASP A 566 -22.74 9.00 -12.50
N LEU A 567 -21.81 8.42 -11.73
CA LEU A 567 -21.73 7.00 -11.42
C LEU A 567 -22.52 6.68 -10.14
N MET A 568 -23.67 6.00 -10.28
CA MET A 568 -24.40 5.50 -9.10
C MET A 568 -23.89 4.12 -8.66
N LYS A 569 -23.35 4.03 -7.44
CA LYS A 569 -23.01 2.77 -6.77
C LYS A 569 -24.23 2.23 -6.01
N ALA A 570 -24.36 0.91 -5.82
CA ALA A 570 -25.42 0.33 -4.99
C ALA A 570 -24.92 -0.89 -4.23
N LYS A 571 -24.90 -0.83 -2.90
CA LYS A 571 -24.45 -1.92 -2.01
C LYS A 571 -25.64 -2.61 -1.36
N VAL A 572 -25.88 -3.88 -1.67
CA VAL A 572 -26.99 -4.66 -1.08
C VAL A 572 -26.48 -5.54 0.05
N LYS A 573 -26.86 -5.22 1.29
CA LYS A 573 -26.58 -6.03 2.48
C LYS A 573 -27.80 -6.86 2.87
N PHE A 574 -27.61 -8.16 3.07
CA PHE A 574 -28.63 -9.06 3.61
C PHE A 574 -28.42 -9.22 5.12
N GLU A 575 -29.51 -9.18 5.88
CA GLU A 575 -29.54 -9.56 7.30
C GLU A 575 -30.41 -10.79 7.50
#